data_AF-A0A2X1YYR9-F1
#
_entry.id   AF-A0A2X1YYR9-F1
#
_cell.length_a   1.000
_cell.length_b   1.000
_cell.length_c   1.000
_cell.angle_alpha   90.00
_cell.angle_beta   90.00
_cell.angle_gamma   90.00
#
_symmetry.space_group_name_H-M   'P 1'
#
loop_
_entity.id
_entity.type
_entity.pdbx_description
1 polymer ?
#
loop_
_entity_poly.entity_id
_entity_poly.type
_entity_poly.pdbx_seq_one_letter_code
_entity_poly.pdbx_strand_id
1 'polypeptide(L)' 'MKKIYQEPISIDNQVKNLIDLGLLVEDKTYAKKILGRISYYRLIKAYSITLKKMEDIYQE' A
#
# COMPACT_ATOMS: atom_id res chain seq x y z
N MET A 1 -10.59 -12.80 -25.24
CA MET A 1 -9.78 -13.28 -24.10
C MET A 1 -10.48 -12.88 -22.79
N LYS A 2 -10.72 -13.82 -21.87
CA LYS A 2 -11.19 -13.46 -20.50
C LYS A 2 -10.05 -12.71 -19.80
N LYS A 3 -10.34 -11.58 -19.15
CA LYS A 3 -9.39 -10.93 -18.26
C LYS A 3 -9.08 -11.90 -17.12
N ILE A 4 -7.81 -12.27 -16.97
CA ILE A 4 -7.34 -13.05 -15.81
C ILE A 4 -7.23 -12.05 -14.67
N TYR A 5 -8.06 -12.22 -13.64
CA TYR A 5 -7.97 -11.42 -12.43
C TYR A 5 -6.85 -11.98 -11.57
N GLN A 6 -5.97 -11.09 -11.12
CA GLN A 6 -4.95 -11.45 -10.15
C GLN A 6 -5.62 -11.75 -8.81
N GLU A 7 -5.16 -12.79 -8.12
CA GLU A 7 -5.71 -13.09 -6.81
C GLU A 7 -5.46 -11.95 -5.82
N PRO A 8 -6.41 -11.67 -4.90
CA PRO A 8 -6.22 -10.67 -3.87
C PRO A 8 -5.01 -11.00 -2.99
N ILE A 9 -4.16 -10.01 -2.74
CA ILE A 9 -3.04 -10.15 -1.79
C ILE A 9 -3.62 -10.36 -0.38
N SER A 10 -3.17 -11.39 0.33
CA SER A 10 -3.57 -11.64 1.71
C SER A 10 -3.16 -10.49 2.64
N ILE A 11 -3.88 -10.28 3.74
CA ILE A 11 -3.57 -9.21 4.72
C ILE A 11 -2.16 -9.36 5.30
N ASP A 12 -1.69 -10.58 5.53
CA ASP A 12 -0.32 -10.85 5.98
C ASP A 12 0.72 -10.44 4.94
N ASN A 13 0.49 -10.76 3.67
CA ASN A 13 1.37 -10.36 2.58
C ASN A 13 1.34 -8.85 2.33
N GLN A 14 0.20 -8.19 2.56
CA GLN A 14 0.12 -6.73 2.52
C GLN A 14 1.03 -6.11 3.58
N VAL A 15 1.01 -6.59 4.83
CA VAL A 15 1.91 -6.12 5.90
C VAL A 15 3.37 -6.36 5.54
N LYS A 16 3.71 -7.56 5.03
CA LYS A 16 5.07 -7.88 4.57
C LYS A 16 5.54 -6.89 3.51
N ASN A 17 4.71 -6.62 2.50
CA ASN A 17 5.07 -5.68 1.44
C ASN A 17 5.31 -4.26 1.97
N LEU A 18 4.59 -3.80 3.01
CA LEU A 18 4.84 -2.49 3.61
C LEU A 18 6.24 -2.43 4.24
N ILE A 19 6.63 -3.48 4.96
CA ILE A 19 7.96 -3.57 5.57
C ILE A 19 9.04 -3.61 4.48
N ASP A 20 8.83 -4.39 3.42
CA ASP A 20 9.75 -4.50 2.28
C ASP A 20 9.91 -3.16 1.52
N LEU A 21 8.88 -2.31 1.53
CA LEU A 21 8.93 -0.94 1.00
C LEU A 21 9.65 0.05 1.94
N GLY A 22 10.11 -0.39 3.11
CA GLY A 22 10.81 0.44 4.10
C GLY A 22 9.89 1.15 5.09
N LEU A 23 8.59 0.81 5.15
CA LEU A 23 7.72 1.34 6.21
C LEU A 23 7.99 0.60 7.52
N LEU A 24 8.17 1.38 8.59
CA LEU A 24 8.23 0.84 9.94
C LEU A 24 6.84 0.38 10.39
N VAL A 25 6.69 -0.89 10.74
CA VAL A 25 5.44 -1.47 11.26
C VAL A 25 5.70 -2.03 12.66
N GLU A 26 5.50 -1.20 13.69
CA GLU A 26 5.76 -1.55 15.10
C GLU A 26 4.70 -2.53 15.64
N ASP A 27 3.42 -2.26 15.40
CA ASP A 27 2.30 -3.13 15.79
C ASP A 27 1.66 -3.77 14.55
N LYS A 28 2.04 -5.02 14.29
CA LYS A 28 1.47 -5.81 13.18
C LYS A 28 -0.02 -6.07 13.35
N THR A 29 -0.52 -6.20 14.58
CA THR A 29 -1.96 -6.47 14.84
C THR A 29 -2.78 -5.24 14.47
N TYR A 30 -2.33 -4.05 14.88
CA TYR A 30 -2.97 -2.80 14.50
C TYR A 30 -2.88 -2.57 12.98
N ALA A 31 -1.73 -2.84 12.36
CA ALA A 31 -1.57 -2.71 10.91
C ALA A 31 -2.57 -3.57 10.13
N LYS A 32 -2.79 -4.83 10.52
CA LYS A 32 -3.80 -5.71 9.91
C LYS A 32 -5.22 -5.13 10.05
N LYS A 33 -5.57 -4.60 11.23
CA LYS A 33 -6.88 -3.94 11.46
C LYS A 33 -7.08 -2.74 10.54
N ILE A 34 -6.06 -1.91 10.37
CA ILE A 34 -6.12 -0.74 9.47
C ILE A 34 -6.25 -1.18 8.01
N LEU A 35 -5.44 -2.13 7.56
CA LEU A 35 -5.50 -2.64 6.19
C LEU A 35 -6.87 -3.23 5.84
N GLY A 36 -7.54 -3.87 6.81
CA GLY A 36 -8.92 -4.33 6.65
C GLY A 36 -9.95 -3.20 6.52
N ARG A 37 -9.66 -1.99 7.03
CA ARG A 37 -10.57 -0.82 7.00
C ARG A 37 -10.36 0.07 5.78
N ILE A 38 -9.11 0.33 5.39
CA ILE A 38 -8.78 1.32 4.35
C ILE A 38 -8.20 0.72 3.07
N SER A 39 -7.97 -0.60 3.00
CA SER A 39 -7.28 -1.31 1.91
C SER A 39 -5.82 -0.91 1.71
N TYR A 40 -4.98 -1.89 1.37
CA TYR A 40 -3.57 -1.69 1.04
C TYR A 40 -3.34 -0.67 -0.09
N TYR A 41 -4.15 -0.72 -1.15
CA TYR A 41 -4.00 0.17 -2.31
C TYR A 41 -4.10 1.66 -1.92
N ARG A 42 -5.04 2.04 -1.05
CA ARG A 42 -5.20 3.45 -0.64
C ARG A 42 -4.03 3.92 0.20
N LEU A 43 -3.50 3.05 1.07
CA LEU A 43 -2.33 3.37 1.88
C LEU A 43 -1.09 3.57 1.01
N ILE A 44 -0.83 2.67 0.05
CA ILE A 44 0.27 2.82 -0.91
C ILE A 44 0.11 4.09 -1.75
N LYS A 45 -1.09 4.36 -2.27
CA LYS A 45 -1.35 5.56 -3.08
C LYS A 45 -1.05 6.84 -2.30
N ALA A 46 -1.48 6.92 -1.03
CA ALA A 46 -1.19 8.05 -0.16
C ALA A 46 0.31 8.20 0.12
N TYR A 47 0.99 7.08 0.41
CA TYR A 47 2.44 7.07 0.61
C TYR A 47 3.21 7.54 -0.64
N SER A 48 2.81 7.08 -1.83
CA SER A 48 3.42 7.51 -3.09
C SER A 48 3.17 8.99 -3.40
N ILE A 49 2.06 9.59 -2.95
CA ILE A 49 1.82 11.04 -3.09
C ILE A 49 2.86 11.81 -2.28
N THR A 50 3.13 11.39 -1.04
CA THR A 50 4.14 12.03 -0.19
C THR A 50 5.59 11.81 -0.65
N LEU A 51 5.82 10.82 -1.53
CA LEU A 51 7.13 10.54 -2.11
C LEU A 51 7.38 11.26 -3.44
N LYS A 52 6.35 11.79 -4.12
CA LYS A 52 6.57 12.62 -5.31
C LYS A 52 7.25 13.91 -4.88
N LYS A 53 8.36 14.26 -5.54
CA LYS A 53 8.93 15.60 -5.38
C LYS A 53 7.90 16.61 -5.85
N MET A 54 7.82 17.76 -5.18
CA MET A 54 6.89 18.84 -5.55
C MET A 54 6.99 19.21 -7.05
N GLU A 55 8.18 19.10 -7.63
CA GLU A 55 8.49 19.33 -9.05
C GLU A 55 7.79 18.32 -10.01
N ASP A 56 7.52 17.09 -9.56
CA ASP A 56 6.87 16.03 -10.35
C ASP A 56 5.33 16.09 -10.31
N ILE A 57 4.77 16.96 -9.47
CA ILE A 57 3.32 17.13 -9.28
C ILE A 57 2.74 18.15 -10.27
N TYR A 58 3.57 19.00 -10.86
CA TYR A 58 3.17 20.08 -11.79
C TYR A 58 3.60 19.88 -13.25
N GLN A 59 3.94 18.66 -13.66
CA GLN A 59 4.04 18.38 -15.11
C GLN A 59 2.66 18.05 -15.65
N GLU A 60 2.10 19.03 -16.37
CA GLU A 60 0.80 19.02 -17.07
C GLU A 60 0.75 17.99 -18.21
#